data_AF-S6UYD4-F1
#
_entry.id   AF-S6UYD4-F1
#
_cell.length_a   1.000
_cell.length_b   1.000
_cell.length_c   1.000
_cell.angle_alpha   90.00
_cell.angle_beta   90.00
_cell.angle_gamma   90.00
#
_symmetry.space_group_name_H-M   'P 1'
#
loop_
_entity.id
_entity.type
_entity.pdbx_description
1 polymer ?
#
loop_
_entity_poly.entity_id
_entity_poly.type
_entity_poly.pdbx_seq_one_letter_code
_entity_poly.pdbx_strand_id
1 'polypeptide(L)'
;QQVQEINVQKPPPAAAPSTSVDDGDAQQRAIDQKVKSQVKAQEAKRAENCETLRTNLAQLQNNPRVREQVGGESKRLTEENRKTRIEETEKAISEYCR
;
A
#
# COMPACT_ATOMS: atom_id res chain seq x y z
N GLN A 1 7.54 -1.73 -0.94
CA GLN A 1 7.04 -0.41 -1.37
C GLN A 1 7.35 -0.28 -2.85
N GLN A 2 6.38 -0.01 -3.72
CA GLN A 2 6.70 0.40 -5.08
C GLN A 2 7.26 1.81 -4.99
N VAL A 3 8.57 1.95 -5.21
CA VAL A 3 9.24 3.24 -5.26
C VAL A 3 8.83 3.89 -6.57
N GLN A 4 8.19 5.06 -6.52
CA GLN A 4 7.90 5.82 -7.73
C GLN A 4 9.22 6.38 -8.25
N GLU A 5 9.73 5.80 -9.33
CA GLU A 5 10.94 6.29 -10.02
C GLU A 5 10.61 7.62 -10.71
N ILE A 6 11.37 8.67 -10.39
CA ILE A 6 11.25 9.96 -11.07
C ILE A 6 12.19 10.01 -12.28
N ASN A 7 11.64 10.32 -13.46
CA ASN A 7 12.44 10.57 -14.65
C ASN A 7 12.80 12.06 -14.73
N VAL A 8 14.02 12.42 -14.35
CA VAL A 8 14.52 13.80 -14.44
C VAL A 8 15.17 13.99 -15.81
N GLN A 9 14.42 14.52 -16.77
CA GLN A 9 14.93 14.83 -18.10
C GLN A 9 15.23 16.33 -18.18
N LYS A 10 16.50 16.69 -18.43
CA LYS A 10 16.91 18.09 -18.56
C LYS A 10 16.37 18.64 -19.88
N PRO A 11 15.56 19.71 -19.87
CA PRO A 11 15.06 20.29 -21.11
C PRO A 11 16.22 20.90 -21.93
N PRO A 12 16.13 20.88 -23.27
CA PRO A 12 17.10 21.55 -24.12
C PRO A 12 17.10 23.07 -23.84
N PRO A 13 18.25 23.76 -24.00
CA PRO A 13 18.34 25.20 -23.74
C PRO A 13 17.38 25.97 -24.65
N ALA A 14 16.47 26.74 -24.04
CA ALA A 14 15.49 27.54 -24.76
C ALA A 14 16.11 28.84 -25.32
N ALA A 15 15.73 29.20 -26.55
CA ALA A 15 15.96 30.52 -27.12
C ALA A 15 14.96 31.54 -26.54
N ALA A 16 15.46 32.73 -26.17
CA ALA A 16 14.81 33.98 -25.72
C ALA A 16 13.41 33.93 -25.04
N PRO A 17 13.23 34.57 -23.86
CA PRO A 17 12.00 34.41 -23.06
C PRO A 17 10.84 35.23 -23.64
N SER A 18 9.73 34.55 -23.98
CA SER A 18 8.40 35.15 -24.00
C SER A 18 7.78 34.98 -22.60
N THR A 19 7.39 36.10 -21.99
CA THR A 19 6.76 36.17 -20.67
C THR A 19 5.35 35.57 -20.72
N SER A 20 5.21 34.29 -20.41
CA SER A 20 3.96 33.69 -19.95
C SER A 20 3.98 33.67 -18.42
N VAL A 21 3.36 34.68 -17.82
CA VAL A 21 3.18 34.78 -16.36
C VAL A 21 1.95 33.94 -16.00
N ASP A 22 2.08 33.03 -15.02
CA ASP A 22 1.01 32.34 -14.26
C ASP A 22 0.58 30.89 -14.63
N ASP A 23 0.72 30.41 -15.87
CA ASP A 23 0.21 29.06 -16.23
C ASP A 23 1.04 27.89 -15.66
N GLY A 24 2.36 28.05 -15.54
CA GLY A 24 3.27 27.00 -15.03
C GLY A 24 3.00 26.63 -13.57
N ASP A 25 2.66 27.62 -12.75
CA ASP A 25 2.37 27.41 -11.33
C ASP A 25 1.01 26.72 -11.13
N ALA A 26 0.03 26.99 -12.00
CA ALA A 26 -1.27 26.31 -11.96
C ALA A 26 -1.14 24.81 -12.32
N GLN A 27 -0.37 24.49 -13.35
CA GLN A 27 -0.11 23.11 -13.75
C GLN A 27 0.62 22.33 -12.64
N GLN A 28 1.63 22.92 -12.01
CA GLN A 28 2.35 22.28 -10.91
C GLN A 28 1.45 22.03 -9.70
N ARG A 29 0.61 23.00 -9.31
CA ARG A 29 -0.37 22.83 -8.21
C ARG A 29 -1.32 21.65 -8.47
N ALA A 30 -1.79 21.48 -9.71
CA ALA A 30 -2.65 20.35 -10.07
C ALA A 30 -1.94 18.99 -9.95
N ILE A 31 -0.65 18.93 -10.33
CA ILE A 31 0.19 17.73 -10.17
C ILE A 31 0.39 17.43 -8.69
N ASP A 32 0.72 18.42 -7.88
CA ASP A 32 0.94 18.25 -6.44
C ASP A 32 -0.33 17.73 -5.74
N GLN A 33 -1.50 18.27 -6.08
CA GLN A 33 -2.79 17.79 -5.57
C GLN A 33 -3.05 16.34 -5.99
N LYS A 34 -2.72 15.97 -7.23
CA LYS A 34 -2.86 14.59 -7.71
C LYS A 34 -1.94 13.65 -6.94
N VAL A 35 -0.66 13.98 -6.77
CA VAL A 35 0.28 13.14 -6.01
C VAL A 35 -0.17 13.02 -4.55
N LYS A 36 -0.58 14.12 -3.92
CA LYS A 36 -1.09 14.11 -2.54
C LYS A 36 -2.31 13.20 -2.37
N SER A 37 -3.25 13.23 -3.33
CA SER A 37 -4.41 12.35 -3.28
C SER A 37 -4.05 10.87 -3.48
N GLN A 38 -3.09 10.57 -4.37
CA GLN A 38 -2.56 9.21 -4.56
C GLN A 38 -1.87 8.67 -3.30
N VAL A 39 -1.03 9.47 -2.65
CA VAL A 39 -0.37 9.10 -1.38
C VAL A 39 -1.41 8.83 -0.31
N LYS A 40 -2.40 9.72 -0.15
CA LYS A 40 -3.49 9.52 0.84
C LYS A 40 -4.27 8.23 0.59
N ALA A 41 -4.58 7.91 -0.67
CA ALA A 41 -5.27 6.68 -1.03
C ALA A 41 -4.41 5.44 -0.74
N GLN A 42 -3.11 5.49 -1.04
CA GLN A 42 -2.16 4.41 -0.76
C GLN A 42 -2.02 4.16 0.75
N GLU A 43 -1.91 5.21 1.56
CA GLU A 43 -1.85 5.12 3.02
C GLU A 43 -3.15 4.55 3.61
N ALA A 44 -4.31 5.01 3.12
CA ALA A 44 -5.60 4.46 3.54
C ALA A 44 -5.70 2.95 3.22
N LYS A 45 -5.29 2.53 2.02
CA LYS A 45 -5.29 1.12 1.64
C LYS A 45 -4.33 0.30 2.49
N ARG A 46 -3.16 0.86 2.79
CA ARG A 46 -2.17 0.23 3.69
C ARG A 46 -2.77 0.03 5.08
N ALA A 47 -3.44 1.05 5.64
CA ALA A 47 -4.06 0.97 6.95
C ALA A 47 -5.13 -0.13 7.01
N GLU A 48 -6.04 -0.17 6.03
CA GLU A 48 -7.09 -1.19 5.90
C GLU A 48 -6.51 -2.61 5.83
N ASN A 49 -5.47 -2.82 5.01
CA ASN A 49 -4.80 -4.11 4.90
C ASN A 49 -4.15 -4.52 6.23
N CYS A 50 -3.55 -3.57 6.94
CA CYS A 50 -2.92 -3.83 8.24
C CYS A 50 -3.93 -4.13 9.34
N GLU A 51 -5.09 -3.49 9.35
CA GLU A 51 -6.21 -3.83 10.22
C GLU A 51 -6.71 -5.25 9.96
N THR A 52 -6.84 -5.62 8.68
CA THR A 52 -7.20 -6.99 8.27
C THR A 52 -6.19 -8.01 8.77
N LEU A 53 -4.89 -7.77 8.58
CA LEU A 53 -3.83 -8.68 9.06
C LEU A 53 -3.86 -8.83 10.59
N ARG A 54 -4.02 -7.73 11.34
CA ARG A 54 -4.10 -7.78 12.81
C ARG A 54 -5.35 -8.52 13.29
N THR A 55 -6.48 -8.34 12.60
CA THR A 55 -7.71 -9.08 12.88
C THR A 55 -7.54 -10.57 12.62
N ASN A 56 -6.92 -10.94 11.49
CA ASN A 56 -6.62 -12.32 11.16
C ASN A 56 -5.68 -12.96 12.19
N LEU A 57 -4.64 -12.24 12.61
CA LEU A 57 -3.72 -12.71 13.66
C LEU A 57 -4.48 -12.98 14.97
N ALA A 58 -5.34 -12.05 15.38
CA ALA A 58 -6.15 -12.22 16.59
C ALA A 58 -7.08 -13.45 16.49
N GLN A 59 -7.70 -13.69 15.34
CA GLN A 59 -8.50 -14.89 15.11
C GLN A 59 -7.65 -16.16 15.17
N LEU A 60 -6.49 -16.17 14.51
CA LEU A 60 -5.58 -17.31 14.51
C LEU A 60 -5.06 -17.65 15.91
N GLN A 61 -4.74 -16.64 16.72
CA GLN A 61 -4.21 -16.84 18.08
C GLN A 61 -5.30 -17.28 19.07
N ASN A 62 -6.51 -16.71 18.98
CA ASN A 62 -7.56 -16.87 19.99
C ASN A 62 -8.64 -17.90 19.62
N ASN A 63 -8.67 -18.40 18.38
CA ASN A 63 -9.69 -19.35 17.92
C ASN A 63 -9.07 -20.64 17.34
N PRO A 64 -9.17 -21.80 18.02
CA PRO A 64 -8.66 -23.08 17.51
C PRO A 64 -9.54 -23.71 16.41
N ARG A 65 -10.65 -23.08 16.02
CA ARG A 65 -11.60 -23.55 15.00
C ARG A 65 -11.60 -22.68 13.73
N VAL A 66 -10.52 -21.95 13.47
CA VAL A 66 -10.37 -21.13 12.25
C VAL A 66 -10.47 -22.01 11.00
N ARG A 67 -11.15 -21.46 9.99
CA ARG A 67 -11.26 -22.06 8.66
C ARG A 67 -10.67 -21.12 7.62
N GLU A 68 -9.99 -21.68 6.64
CA GLU A 68 -9.44 -20.98 5.49
C GLU A 68 -10.17 -21.41 4.22
N GLN A 69 -10.37 -20.48 3.28
CA GLN A 69 -10.85 -20.82 1.95
C GLN A 69 -9.69 -21.28 1.07
N VAL A 70 -9.74 -22.54 0.63
CA VAL A 70 -8.76 -23.13 -0.28
C VAL A 70 -9.51 -23.72 -1.47
N GLY A 71 -9.32 -23.16 -2.65
CA GLY A 71 -9.97 -23.64 -3.88
C GLY A 71 -11.50 -23.56 -3.85
N GLY A 72 -12.08 -22.55 -3.17
CA GLY A 72 -13.53 -22.39 -3.03
C GLY A 72 -14.18 -23.23 -1.91
N GLU A 73 -13.41 -24.09 -1.24
CA GLU A 73 -13.88 -24.85 -0.09
C GLU A 73 -13.39 -24.22 1.22
N SER A 74 -14.25 -24.17 2.24
CA SER A 74 -13.87 -23.75 3.59
C SER A 74 -13.36 -24.93 4.40
N LYS A 75 -12.05 -24.99 4.64
CA LYS A 75 -11.39 -26.08 5.39
C LYS A 75 -10.91 -25.57 6.73
N ARG A 76 -11.16 -26.34 7.79
CA ARG A 76 -10.61 -26.05 9.12
C ARG A 76 -9.09 -26.20 9.07
N LEU A 77 -8.39 -25.24 9.66
CA LEU A 77 -6.94 -25.33 9.81
C LEU A 77 -6.57 -26.39 10.84
N THR A 78 -5.52 -27.15 10.54
CA THR A 78 -4.82 -27.96 11.55
C THR A 78 -4.06 -27.03 12.50
N GLU A 79 -3.66 -27.53 13.68
CA GLU A 79 -2.85 -26.73 14.61
C GLU A 79 -1.50 -26.33 14.02
N GLU A 80 -0.89 -27.20 13.21
CA GLU A 80 0.35 -26.90 12.48
C GLU A 80 0.14 -25.77 11.48
N ASN A 81 -0.87 -25.87 10.61
CA ASN A 81 -1.16 -24.82 9.63
C ASN A 81 -1.53 -23.51 10.33
N ARG A 82 -2.23 -23.56 11.47
CA ARG A 82 -2.57 -22.38 12.26
C ARG A 82 -1.30 -21.68 12.77
N LYS A 83 -0.30 -22.43 13.25
CA LYS A 83 0.99 -21.86 13.68
C LYS A 83 1.74 -21.22 12.52
N THR A 84 1.83 -21.89 11.37
CA THR A 84 2.44 -21.32 10.17
C THR A 84 1.77 -20.01 9.75
N ARG A 85 0.42 -19.97 9.73
CA ARG A 85 -0.33 -18.75 9.42
C ARG A 85 -0.09 -17.63 10.41
N ILE A 86 0.11 -17.94 11.70
CA ILE A 86 0.47 -16.93 12.71
C ILE A 86 1.82 -16.31 12.36
N GLU A 87 2.85 -17.13 12.14
CA GLU A 87 4.21 -16.65 11.83
C GLU A 87 4.24 -15.82 10.54
N GLU A 88 3.55 -16.29 9.48
CA GLU A 88 3.41 -15.56 8.22
C GLU A 88 2.70 -14.21 8.41
N THR A 89 1.63 -14.19 9.20
CA THR A 89 0.85 -12.96 9.46
C THR A 89 1.65 -11.97 10.31
N GLU A 90 2.37 -12.43 11.34
CA GLU A 90 3.27 -11.62 12.16
C GLU A 90 4.38 -11.01 11.32
N LYS A 91 5.00 -11.81 10.44
CA LYS A 91 6.01 -11.33 9.49
C LYS A 91 5.44 -10.25 8.58
N ALA A 92 4.26 -10.49 7.97
CA ALA A 92 3.62 -9.51 7.10
C ALA A 92 3.31 -8.19 7.85
N ILE A 93 2.84 -8.26 9.09
CA ILE A 93 2.62 -7.07 9.93
C ILE A 93 3.95 -6.33 10.15
N SER A 94 5.03 -7.04 10.50
CA SER A 94 6.34 -6.42 10.76
C SER A 94 6.96 -5.74 9.53
N GLU A 95 6.73 -6.30 8.34
CA GLU A 95 7.25 -5.82 7.08
C GLU A 95 6.43 -4.64 6.54
N TYR A 96 5.11 -4.74 6.59
CA TYR A 96 4.23 -3.83 5.85
C TYR A 96 3.46 -2.84 6.72
N CYS A 97 3.35 -3.04 8.04
CA CYS A 97 2.44 -2.27 8.91
C CYS A 97 3.13 -1.33 9.91
N ARG A 98 4.34 -0.89 9.57
CA ARG A 98 5.12 0.14 10.30
C ARG A 98 4.48 1.53 10.28
#